data_AF-A0A1J3HZV9-F1
#
_entry.id   AF-A0A1J3HZV9-F1
#
_cell.length_a   1.000
_cell.length_b   1.000
_cell.length_c   1.000
_cell.angle_alpha   90.00
_cell.angle_beta   90.00
_cell.angle_gamma   90.00
#
_symmetry.space_group_name_H-M   'P 1'
#
loop_
_entity.id
_entity.type
_entity.pdbx_description
1 polymer ?
#
loop_
_entity_poly.entity_id
_entity_poly.type
_entity_poly.pdbx_seq_one_letter_code
_entity_poly.pdbx_strand_id
1 'polypeptide(L)'
;CFFRSEEEDYVKCLLGPDGSESREAVRDLTEKLLVCVSAGRIEMHNVLCTLGKELGSSHENESGERMWNYDRTFNSLCLEHVQGGKNKVRGIFLDTSKVTKGIALDKQTFTERFDKLNLRYLKIYDSLCPQQCEVDCKVNLPDDLNFPFQEVRYLHWLKFSLDELPPDFEPNKLTDLRLPYSKIK
;
A
#
# COMPACT_ATOMS: atom_id res chain seq x y z
N CYS A 1 -10.56 7.01 -1.45
CA CYS A 1 -9.97 6.28 -2.59
C CYS A 1 -9.40 4.92 -2.20
N PHE A 2 -8.46 4.87 -1.25
CA PHE A 2 -7.80 3.62 -0.87
C PHE A 2 -8.70 2.70 -0.04
N PHE A 3 -9.32 3.26 1.01
CA PHE A 3 -10.21 2.52 1.92
C PHE A 3 -11.69 2.67 1.57
N ARG A 4 -12.00 2.80 0.28
CA ARG A 4 -13.41 2.86 -0.13
C ARG A 4 -14.06 1.52 0.16
N SER A 5 -15.28 1.57 0.70
CA SER A 5 -16.10 0.44 1.11
C SER A 5 -15.53 -0.35 2.30
N GLU A 6 -14.47 0.15 2.94
CA GLU A 6 -13.96 -0.41 4.20
C GLU A 6 -14.75 0.14 5.40
N GLU A 7 -14.76 -0.60 6.51
CA GLU A 7 -15.45 -0.19 7.72
C GLU A 7 -14.85 1.09 8.32
N GLU A 8 -15.70 2.02 8.75
CA GLU A 8 -15.29 3.32 9.25
C GLU A 8 -14.30 3.22 10.42
N ASP A 9 -14.60 2.38 11.40
CA ASP A 9 -13.75 2.21 12.58
C ASP A 9 -12.39 1.61 12.22
N TYR A 10 -12.37 0.66 11.27
CA TYR A 10 -11.13 0.12 10.73
C TYR A 10 -10.28 1.18 10.03
N VAL A 11 -10.90 2.07 9.23
CA VAL A 11 -10.18 3.18 8.57
C VAL A 11 -9.61 4.16 9.60
N LYS A 12 -10.36 4.47 10.67
CA LYS A 12 -9.86 5.34 11.74
C LYS A 12 -8.63 4.74 12.43
N CYS A 13 -8.62 3.44 12.73
CA CYS A 13 -7.47 2.77 13.30
C CYS A 13 -6.22 2.89 12.42
N LEU A 14 -6.38 2.72 11.10
CA LEU A 14 -5.27 2.84 10.14
C LEU A 14 -4.72 4.27 10.01
N LEU A 15 -5.57 5.28 10.12
CA LEU A 15 -5.17 6.68 10.04
C LEU A 15 -4.44 7.16 11.30
N GLY A 16 -4.58 6.48 12.44
CA GLY A 16 -3.84 6.78 13.67
C GLY A 16 -4.20 5.79 14.79
N PRO A 17 -3.21 5.06 15.37
CA PRO A 17 -3.45 4.09 16.45
C PRO A 17 -3.87 4.76 17.77
N ASP A 18 -3.56 6.04 17.94
CA ASP A 18 -3.92 6.93 19.06
C ASP A 18 -5.31 7.57 18.90
N GLY A 19 -5.96 7.42 17.74
CA GLY A 19 -7.40 7.64 17.56
C GLY A 19 -7.90 9.09 17.57
N SER A 20 -7.13 10.08 18.03
CA SER A 20 -7.60 11.48 18.10
C SER A 20 -7.56 12.17 16.73
N GLU A 21 -6.39 12.23 16.08
CA GLU A 21 -6.23 12.86 14.77
C GLU A 21 -6.99 12.15 13.64
N SER A 22 -7.17 10.82 13.75
CA SER A 22 -7.84 10.01 12.73
C SER A 22 -9.36 10.13 12.74
N ARG A 23 -9.98 10.31 13.90
CA ARG A 23 -11.43 10.54 14.03
C ARG A 23 -11.83 11.89 13.44
N GLU A 24 -11.00 12.91 13.64
CA GLU A 24 -11.24 14.24 13.07
C GLU A 24 -11.14 14.21 11.55
N ALA A 25 -10.15 13.52 10.99
CA ALA A 25 -9.98 13.43 9.53
C ALA A 25 -11.20 12.84 8.79
N VAL A 26 -11.79 11.75 9.28
CA VAL A 26 -12.98 11.14 8.64
C VAL A 26 -14.21 12.04 8.78
N ARG A 27 -14.40 12.64 9.97
CA ARG A 27 -15.49 13.58 10.22
C ARG A 27 -15.40 14.79 9.30
N ASP A 28 -14.24 15.42 9.21
CA ASP A 28 -14.00 16.61 8.38
C ASP A 28 -14.28 16.34 6.90
N LEU A 29 -13.88 15.16 6.39
CA LEU A 29 -14.15 14.77 5.01
C LEU A 29 -15.65 14.54 4.77
N THR A 30 -16.37 14.05 5.77
CA THR A 30 -17.83 13.83 5.71
C THR A 30 -18.58 15.16 5.75
N GLU A 31 -18.20 16.09 6.63
CA GLU A 31 -18.75 17.45 6.69
C GLU A 31 -18.53 18.23 5.40
N LYS A 32 -17.40 18.00 4.72
CA LYS A 32 -17.10 18.56 3.39
C LYS A 32 -17.74 17.80 2.23
N LEU A 33 -18.56 16.78 2.51
CA LEU A 33 -19.22 15.91 1.51
C LEU A 33 -18.25 15.23 0.53
N LEU A 34 -16.98 15.05 0.95
CA LEU A 34 -15.95 14.37 0.16
C LEU A 34 -16.02 12.85 0.31
N VAL A 35 -16.56 12.38 1.43
CA VAL A 35 -16.90 10.99 1.71
C VAL A 35 -18.26 10.93 2.39
N CYS A 36 -18.89 9.75 2.41
CA CYS A 36 -20.06 9.49 3.23
C CYS A 36 -19.91 8.15 3.94
N VAL A 37 -20.59 7.97 5.07
CA VAL A 37 -20.67 6.69 5.77
C VAL A 37 -21.99 6.03 5.42
N SER A 38 -21.94 4.86 4.79
CA SER A 38 -23.12 4.07 4.43
C SER A 38 -22.97 2.66 4.98
N ALA A 39 -23.95 2.20 5.76
CA ALA A 39 -23.91 0.89 6.43
C ALA A 39 -22.59 0.62 7.19
N GLY A 40 -22.08 1.65 7.89
CA GLY A 40 -20.81 1.58 8.65
C GLY A 40 -19.54 1.59 7.80
N ARG A 41 -19.64 1.83 6.48
CA ARG A 41 -18.51 1.80 5.54
C ARG A 41 -18.26 3.18 4.92
N ILE A 42 -16.99 3.49 4.68
CA ILE A 42 -16.57 4.72 4.02
C ILE A 42 -16.82 4.64 2.53
N GLU A 43 -17.72 5.46 2.01
CA GLU A 43 -17.99 5.59 0.59
C GLU A 43 -17.47 6.93 0.04
N MET A 44 -17.08 6.91 -1.23
CA MET A 44 -16.59 8.09 -1.94
C MET A 44 -17.09 8.03 -3.37
N HIS A 45 -17.66 9.14 -3.85
CA HIS A 45 -18.16 9.24 -5.22
C HIS A 45 -17.03 8.97 -6.23
N ASN A 46 -17.34 8.35 -7.37
CA ASN A 46 -16.33 7.95 -8.37
C ASN A 46 -15.48 9.13 -8.84
N VAL A 47 -16.09 10.29 -9.10
CA VAL A 47 -15.39 11.51 -9.53
C VAL A 47 -14.38 11.98 -8.47
N LEU A 48 -14.79 12.00 -7.20
CA LEU A 48 -13.91 12.36 -6.09
C LEU A 48 -12.81 11.31 -5.88
N CYS A 49 -13.12 10.04 -6.13
CA CYS A 49 -12.15 8.96 -6.06
C CYS A 49 -11.05 9.13 -7.12
N THR A 50 -11.43 9.51 -8.35
CA THR A 50 -10.48 9.82 -9.43
C THR A 50 -9.64 11.04 -9.09
N LEU A 51 -10.26 12.14 -8.67
CA LEU A 51 -9.54 13.36 -8.27
C LEU A 51 -8.57 13.09 -7.10
N GLY A 52 -9.06 12.43 -6.05
CA GLY A 52 -8.25 12.10 -4.88
C GLY A 52 -7.13 11.11 -5.19
N LYS A 53 -7.30 10.28 -6.23
CA LYS A 53 -6.19 9.56 -6.83
C LYS A 53 -5.25 10.60 -7.46
N GLU A 54 -5.59 11.27 -8.54
CA GLU A 54 -4.68 12.24 -9.21
C GLU A 54 -3.85 13.13 -8.25
N LEU A 55 -4.49 13.76 -7.26
CA LEU A 55 -3.82 14.56 -6.23
C LEU A 55 -2.86 13.78 -5.33
N GLY A 56 -3.21 12.54 -4.98
CA GLY A 56 -2.37 11.68 -4.16
C GLY A 56 -1.17 11.08 -4.92
N SER A 57 -1.21 10.97 -6.26
CA SER A 57 -0.05 10.54 -7.07
C SER A 57 0.90 11.69 -7.41
N SER A 58 0.56 12.93 -7.09
CA SER A 58 1.46 14.06 -7.33
C SER A 58 2.72 13.93 -6.46
N HIS A 59 3.88 14.24 -7.04
CA HIS A 59 5.13 14.36 -6.29
C HIS A 59 5.14 15.58 -5.35
N GLU A 60 4.26 16.56 -5.61
CA GLU A 60 4.06 17.72 -4.75
C GLU A 60 3.23 17.39 -3.49
N ASN A 61 2.75 16.14 -3.37
CA ASN A 61 1.99 15.75 -2.20
C ASN A 61 2.90 15.71 -0.97
N GLU A 62 2.75 16.73 -0.11
CA GLU A 62 3.56 16.87 1.11
C GLU A 62 3.42 15.68 2.06
N SER A 63 2.27 14.98 2.06
CA SER A 63 2.07 13.78 2.88
C SER A 63 2.77 12.54 2.31
N GLY A 64 3.27 12.64 1.09
CA GLY A 64 3.89 11.59 0.30
C GLY A 64 2.96 11.04 -0.77
N GLU A 65 3.58 10.62 -1.87
CA GLU A 65 2.96 10.06 -3.05
C GLU A 65 2.26 8.73 -2.74
N ARG A 66 1.12 8.50 -3.39
CA ARG A 66 0.41 7.22 -3.41
C ARG A 66 0.47 6.66 -4.84
N MET A 67 1.09 5.50 -4.98
CA MET A 67 1.26 4.82 -6.26
C MET A 67 0.16 3.77 -6.46
N TRP A 68 -0.73 4.00 -7.43
CA TRP A 68 -1.75 3.01 -7.87
C TRP A 68 -1.74 2.77 -9.38
N ASN A 69 -1.04 3.60 -10.14
CA ASN A 69 -0.89 3.37 -11.57
C ASN A 69 0.09 2.21 -11.75
N TYR A 70 -0.33 1.20 -12.49
CA TYR A 70 0.45 -0.01 -12.70
C TYR A 70 1.82 0.30 -13.30
N ASP A 71 1.87 1.01 -14.43
CA ASP A 71 3.12 1.28 -15.14
C ASP A 71 4.10 2.07 -14.29
N ARG A 72 3.61 3.10 -13.58
CA ARG A 72 4.43 3.88 -12.64
C ARG A 72 4.93 3.02 -11.48
N THR A 73 4.05 2.21 -10.87
CA THR A 73 4.42 1.36 -9.73
C THR A 73 5.41 0.29 -10.15
N PHE A 74 5.17 -0.37 -11.28
CA PHE A 74 6.06 -1.35 -11.88
C PHE A 74 7.42 -0.73 -12.20
N ASN A 75 7.46 0.40 -12.91
CA ASN A 75 8.72 1.08 -13.24
C ASN A 75 9.48 1.54 -11.98
N SER A 76 8.76 2.00 -10.97
CA SER A 76 9.37 2.38 -9.68
C SER A 76 9.92 1.19 -8.93
N LEU A 77 9.36 -0.01 -9.09
CA LEU A 77 9.81 -1.22 -8.42
C LEU A 77 10.90 -1.97 -9.20
N CYS A 78 10.96 -1.82 -10.53
CA CYS A 78 11.76 -2.67 -11.43
C CYS A 78 12.94 -1.97 -12.13
N LEU A 79 12.95 -0.64 -12.27
CA LEU A 79 13.96 0.06 -13.08
C LEU A 79 15.02 0.76 -12.23
N GLU A 80 16.31 0.52 -12.51
CA GLU A 80 17.49 1.01 -11.76
C GLU A 80 17.70 2.53 -11.80
N HIS A 81 17.02 3.28 -12.67
CA HIS A 81 17.24 4.73 -12.79
C HIS A 81 16.44 5.52 -11.76
N VAL A 82 17.12 6.03 -10.73
CA VAL A 82 16.64 7.13 -9.88
C VAL A 82 17.55 8.33 -10.05
N GLN A 83 17.04 9.39 -10.68
CA GLN A 83 17.64 10.71 -10.53
C GLN A 83 17.18 11.30 -9.19
N GLY A 84 18.06 11.26 -8.18
CA GLY A 84 18.05 12.14 -7.00
C GLY A 84 16.97 11.89 -5.93
N GLY A 85 17.39 11.47 -4.72
CA GLY A 85 16.60 11.50 -3.48
C GLY A 85 15.75 10.25 -3.21
N LYS A 86 15.43 10.00 -1.93
CA LYS A 86 14.47 8.96 -1.53
C LYS A 86 13.07 9.42 -1.92
N ASN A 87 12.32 8.56 -2.60
CA ASN A 87 10.94 8.87 -2.97
C ASN A 87 10.08 8.90 -1.70
N LYS A 88 9.48 10.07 -1.41
CA LYS A 88 8.51 10.24 -0.33
C LYS A 88 7.18 9.59 -0.72
N VAL A 89 7.14 8.27 -0.69
CA VAL A 89 5.95 7.46 -0.99
C VAL A 89 5.26 7.10 0.32
N ARG A 90 3.96 7.38 0.40
CA ARG A 90 3.11 7.04 1.55
C ARG A 90 2.36 5.73 1.34
N GLY A 91 2.07 5.35 0.10
CA GLY A 91 1.39 4.09 -0.18
C GLY A 91 1.67 3.51 -1.56
N ILE A 92 1.68 2.19 -1.64
CA ILE A 92 1.95 1.40 -2.85
C ILE A 92 0.81 0.41 -3.06
N PHE A 93 0.21 0.46 -4.25
CA PHE A 93 -0.91 -0.38 -4.68
C PHE A 93 -0.56 -1.01 -6.01
N LEU A 94 -0.11 -2.27 -5.95
CA LEU A 94 0.26 -3.02 -7.12
C LEU A 94 -0.80 -4.09 -7.40
N ASP A 95 -1.51 -3.91 -8.51
CA ASP A 95 -2.42 -4.91 -9.07
C ASP A 95 -1.63 -5.85 -9.99
N THR A 96 -1.35 -7.06 -9.53
CA THR A 96 -0.56 -8.06 -10.23
C THR A 96 -1.32 -8.74 -11.36
N SER A 97 -2.62 -8.52 -11.50
CA SER A 97 -3.39 -9.04 -12.64
C SER A 97 -2.87 -8.53 -13.99
N LYS A 98 -2.23 -7.35 -13.98
CA LYS A 98 -1.63 -6.69 -15.14
C LYS A 98 -0.19 -7.12 -15.42
N VAL A 99 0.40 -7.90 -14.50
CA VAL A 99 1.78 -8.39 -14.61
C VAL A 99 1.80 -9.58 -15.56
N THR A 100 2.44 -9.40 -16.71
CA THR A 100 2.63 -10.44 -17.74
C THR A 100 3.98 -11.15 -17.63
N LYS A 101 4.99 -10.48 -17.09
CA LYS A 101 6.31 -11.03 -16.76
C LYS A 101 6.56 -10.76 -15.28
N GLY A 102 6.95 -11.78 -14.52
CA GLY A 102 7.19 -11.65 -13.08
C GLY A 102 8.09 -10.46 -12.74
N ILE A 103 7.81 -9.82 -11.61
CA ILE A 103 8.59 -8.71 -11.04
C ILE A 103 9.64 -9.33 -10.13
N ALA A 104 10.91 -9.13 -10.45
CA ALA A 104 12.00 -9.41 -9.52
C ALA A 104 12.28 -8.14 -8.73
N LEU A 105 11.94 -8.13 -7.44
CA LEU A 105 12.37 -7.05 -6.55
C LEU A 105 13.81 -7.35 -6.16
N ASP A 106 14.74 -6.47 -6.50
CA ASP A 106 16.07 -6.58 -5.94
C ASP A 106 16.12 -5.94 -4.53
N LYS A 107 16.97 -6.52 -3.69
CA LYS A 107 17.10 -6.17 -2.27
C LYS A 107 17.36 -4.68 -2.06
N GLN A 108 18.25 -4.13 -2.87
CA GLN A 108 18.78 -2.79 -2.71
C GLN A 108 17.75 -1.76 -3.17
N THR A 109 17.15 -1.96 -4.34
CA THR A 109 16.19 -1.04 -4.93
C THR A 109 14.93 -0.89 -4.11
N PHE A 110 14.35 -1.97 -3.57
CA PHE A 110 13.12 -1.85 -2.79
C PHE A 110 13.36 -1.06 -1.48
N THR A 111 14.47 -1.35 -0.81
CA THR A 111 14.78 -0.78 0.51
C THR A 111 15.33 0.64 0.44
N GLU A 112 16.14 0.97 -0.57
CA GLU A 112 16.82 2.26 -0.68
C GLU A 112 15.95 3.33 -1.38
N ARG A 113 15.02 2.91 -2.23
CA ARG A 113 14.20 3.83 -3.03
C ARG A 113 13.13 4.55 -2.24
N PHE A 114 12.51 3.88 -1.28
CA PHE A 114 11.40 4.44 -0.53
C PHE A 114 11.88 4.94 0.83
N ASP A 115 11.36 6.10 1.23
CA ASP A 115 11.62 6.60 2.56
C ASP A 115 10.99 5.68 3.63
N LYS A 116 11.88 5.06 4.43
CA LYS A 116 11.57 4.16 5.55
C LYS A 116 10.60 4.76 6.56
N LEU A 117 10.62 6.09 6.70
CA LEU A 117 9.79 6.86 7.64
C LEU A 117 8.51 7.42 7.02
N ASN A 118 8.20 7.07 5.76
CA ASN A 118 7.03 7.63 5.08
C ASN A 118 6.07 6.57 4.54
N LEU A 119 6.54 5.37 4.20
CA LEU A 119 5.66 4.29 3.71
C LEU A 119 4.72 3.79 4.82
N ARG A 120 3.40 3.90 4.60
CA ARG A 120 2.37 3.47 5.56
C ARG A 120 1.48 2.34 5.05
N TYR A 121 1.24 2.28 3.75
CA TYR A 121 0.27 1.37 3.15
C TYR A 121 0.89 0.60 1.99
N LEU A 122 0.98 -0.72 2.10
CA LEU A 122 1.45 -1.59 1.02
C LEU A 122 0.38 -2.63 0.70
N LYS A 123 -0.07 -2.66 -0.55
CA LYS A 123 -1.03 -3.64 -1.06
C LYS A 123 -0.54 -4.22 -2.38
N ILE A 124 -0.22 -5.50 -2.38
CA ILE A 124 0.09 -6.29 -3.57
C ILE A 124 -1.00 -7.34 -3.70
N TYR A 125 -1.82 -7.23 -4.75
CA TYR A 125 -3.05 -8.00 -4.91
C TYR A 125 -3.32 -8.31 -6.38
N ASP A 126 -4.19 -9.28 -6.67
CA ASP A 126 -4.64 -9.60 -8.03
C ASP A 126 -6.14 -9.30 -8.14
N SER A 127 -6.52 -8.34 -8.99
CA SER A 127 -7.93 -7.95 -9.15
C SER A 127 -8.76 -8.92 -10.01
N LEU A 128 -8.13 -9.72 -10.87
CA LEU A 128 -8.82 -10.67 -11.75
C LEU A 128 -9.02 -12.02 -11.08
N CYS A 129 -8.11 -12.43 -10.20
CA CYS A 129 -8.15 -13.71 -9.52
C CYS A 129 -7.80 -13.60 -8.02
N PRO A 130 -8.68 -13.01 -7.20
CA PRO A 130 -8.47 -12.93 -5.75
C PRO A 130 -8.40 -14.31 -5.07
N GLN A 131 -9.02 -15.32 -5.69
CA GLN A 131 -9.13 -16.70 -5.22
C GLN A 131 -8.08 -17.65 -5.82
N GLN A 132 -7.13 -17.13 -6.62
CA GLN A 132 -5.93 -17.83 -7.09
C GLN A 132 -6.13 -19.01 -8.06
N CYS A 133 -6.23 -18.69 -9.35
CA CYS A 133 -6.18 -19.72 -10.40
C CYS A 133 -4.75 -20.13 -10.78
N GLU A 134 -3.74 -19.28 -10.54
CA GLU A 134 -2.33 -19.56 -10.88
C GLU A 134 -1.55 -19.98 -9.63
N VAL A 135 -0.52 -20.82 -9.80
CA VAL A 135 0.29 -21.35 -8.70
C VAL A 135 1.33 -20.33 -8.21
N ASP A 136 1.93 -19.58 -9.14
CA ASP A 136 3.14 -18.81 -8.83
C ASP A 136 2.85 -17.38 -8.36
N CYS A 137 3.79 -16.84 -7.57
CA CYS A 137 3.81 -15.43 -7.22
C CYS A 137 4.38 -14.62 -8.39
N LYS A 138 3.70 -13.53 -8.75
CA LYS A 138 4.18 -12.61 -9.79
C LYS A 138 5.19 -11.59 -9.28
N VAL A 139 5.44 -11.54 -7.97
CA VAL A 139 6.41 -10.65 -7.32
C VAL A 139 7.41 -11.49 -6.53
N ASN A 140 8.59 -11.69 -7.10
CA ASN A 140 9.66 -12.47 -6.53
C ASN A 140 10.48 -11.60 -5.56
N LEU A 141 10.68 -12.13 -4.36
CA LEU A 141 11.48 -11.51 -3.31
C LEU A 141 12.83 -12.21 -3.22
N PRO A 142 13.92 -11.48 -2.92
CA PRO A 142 15.18 -12.08 -2.56
C PRO A 142 15.07 -12.70 -1.17
N ASP A 143 15.74 -13.83 -0.95
CA ASP A 143 15.68 -14.57 0.32
C ASP A 143 16.14 -13.71 1.52
N ASP A 144 17.01 -12.74 1.29
CA ASP A 144 17.59 -11.83 2.27
C ASP A 144 17.02 -10.40 2.18
N LEU A 145 15.75 -10.28 1.78
CA LEU A 145 15.03 -9.01 1.74
C LEU A 145 15.06 -8.31 3.10
N ASN A 146 15.39 -7.01 3.08
CA ASN A 146 15.19 -6.13 4.24
C ASN A 146 13.83 -5.44 4.14
N PHE A 147 13.13 -5.27 5.26
CA PHE A 147 11.87 -4.51 5.35
C PHE A 147 11.91 -3.48 6.49
N PRO A 148 12.67 -2.38 6.33
CA PRO A 148 12.90 -1.43 7.42
C PRO A 148 11.86 -0.30 7.47
N PHE A 149 10.60 -0.58 7.08
CA PHE A 149 9.54 0.42 6.97
C PHE A 149 8.73 0.55 8.27
N GLN A 150 9.27 1.33 9.21
CA GLN A 150 8.75 1.45 10.59
C GLN A 150 7.36 2.12 10.69
N GLU A 151 6.96 2.86 9.67
CA GLU A 151 5.65 3.55 9.64
C GLU A 151 4.53 2.71 9.01
N VAL A 152 4.79 1.47 8.60
CA VAL A 152 3.79 0.62 7.95
C VAL A 152 2.65 0.30 8.92
N ARG A 153 1.43 0.58 8.46
CA ARG A 153 0.18 0.37 9.18
C ARG A 153 -0.70 -0.68 8.54
N TYR A 154 -0.58 -0.82 7.22
CA TYR A 154 -1.29 -1.83 6.43
C TYR A 154 -0.31 -2.54 5.52
N LEU A 155 -0.22 -3.86 5.68
CA LEU A 155 0.55 -4.73 4.81
C LEU A 155 -0.36 -5.83 4.28
N HIS A 156 -0.73 -5.73 3.01
CA HIS A 156 -1.40 -6.80 2.28
C HIS A 156 -0.49 -7.28 1.16
N TRP A 157 -0.12 -8.56 1.20
CA TRP A 157 0.73 -9.14 0.17
C TRP A 157 0.22 -10.53 -0.21
N LEU A 158 -0.46 -10.59 -1.35
CA LEU A 158 -0.94 -11.83 -1.95
C LEU A 158 0.25 -12.69 -2.37
N LYS A 159 0.29 -13.96 -1.91
CA LYS A 159 1.37 -14.90 -2.21
C LYS A 159 2.77 -14.39 -1.82
N PHE A 160 2.88 -13.82 -0.62
CA PHE A 160 4.19 -13.46 -0.08
C PHE A 160 5.12 -14.69 -0.14
N SER A 161 6.25 -14.55 -0.84
CA SER A 161 7.03 -15.66 -1.36
C SER A 161 8.07 -16.23 -0.40
N LEU A 162 8.42 -15.46 0.64
CA LEU A 162 9.30 -15.89 1.73
C LEU A 162 8.53 -16.74 2.75
N ASP A 163 9.26 -17.64 3.39
CA ASP A 163 8.72 -18.55 4.41
C ASP A 163 8.56 -17.86 5.78
N GLU A 164 9.21 -16.72 5.99
CA GLU A 164 9.16 -15.91 7.21
C GLU A 164 9.16 -14.42 6.85
N LEU A 165 8.73 -13.57 7.81
CA LEU A 165 8.88 -12.13 7.68
C LEU A 165 10.36 -11.73 7.81
N PRO A 166 10.82 -10.68 7.09
CA PRO A 166 12.18 -10.17 7.24
C PRO A 166 12.55 -9.92 8.71
N PRO A 167 13.77 -10.27 9.16
CA PRO A 167 14.17 -10.11 10.56
C PRO A 167 14.14 -8.66 11.08
N ASP A 168 14.24 -7.68 10.17
CA ASP A 168 14.17 -6.25 10.46
C ASP A 168 12.74 -5.68 10.35
N PHE A 169 11.73 -6.54 10.16
CA PHE A 169 10.32 -6.14 10.17
C PHE A 169 9.87 -5.75 11.59
N GLU A 170 9.65 -4.46 11.81
CA GLU A 170 9.17 -3.91 13.08
C GLU A 170 7.68 -3.50 13.00
N PRO A 171 6.73 -4.31 13.50
CA PRO A 171 5.29 -4.05 13.38
C PRO A 171 4.76 -3.00 14.39
N ASN A 172 5.59 -2.08 14.87
CA ASN A 172 5.24 -1.15 15.96
C ASN A 172 4.00 -0.28 15.67
N LYS A 173 3.75 0.03 14.39
CA LYS A 173 2.61 0.83 13.92
C LYS A 173 1.62 0.03 13.06
N LEU A 174 1.83 -1.30 12.96
CA LEU A 174 1.02 -2.17 12.13
C LEU A 174 -0.36 -2.34 12.74
N THR A 175 -1.39 -1.99 11.97
CA THR A 175 -2.79 -2.19 12.32
C THR A 175 -3.35 -3.46 11.69
N ASP A 176 -2.92 -3.76 10.45
CA ASP A 176 -3.43 -4.92 9.71
C ASP A 176 -2.34 -5.56 8.85
N LEU A 177 -2.19 -6.88 9.03
CA LEU A 177 -1.31 -7.76 8.28
C LEU A 177 -2.14 -8.82 7.57
N ARG A 178 -2.12 -8.81 6.24
CA ARG A 178 -2.78 -9.82 5.41
C ARG A 178 -1.77 -10.43 4.44
N LEU A 179 -1.40 -11.68 4.68
CA LEU A 179 -0.51 -12.44 3.80
C LEU A 179 -1.25 -13.64 3.21
N PRO A 180 -2.35 -13.43 2.46
CA PRO A 180 -3.17 -14.53 1.99
C PRO A 180 -2.35 -15.41 1.04
N TYR A 181 -2.38 -16.72 1.32
CA TYR A 181 -1.68 -17.76 0.56
C TYR A 181 -0.17 -17.54 0.47
N SER A 182 0.42 -16.93 1.51
CA SER A 182 1.86 -16.97 1.71
C SER A 182 2.33 -18.36 2.15
N LYS A 183 3.64 -18.55 2.20
CA LYS A 183 4.27 -19.75 2.77
C LYS A 183 4.52 -19.65 4.28
N ILE A 184 4.24 -18.48 4.86
CA ILE A 184 4.41 -18.23 6.29
C ILE A 184 3.41 -19.08 7.06
N LYS A 185 3.91 -19.81 8.07
CA LYS A 185 3.12 -20.69 8.94
C LYS A 185 2.59 -19.98 10.16
#